data_AF-A0AAE0L0Z8-F1
#
_entry.id   AF-A0AAE0L0Z8-F1
#
_cell.length_a   1.000
_cell.length_b   1.000
_cell.length_c   1.000
_cell.angle_alpha   90.00
_cell.angle_beta   90.00
_cell.angle_gamma   90.00
#
_symmetry.space_group_name_H-M   'P 1'
#
loop_
_entity.id
_entity.type
_entity.pdbx_description
1 polymer ?
#
loop_
_entity_poly.entity_id
_entity_poly.type
_entity_poly.pdbx_seq_one_letter_code
_entity_poly.pdbx_strand_id
1 'polypeptide(L)'
;MHLLGGAVVNQESCTQYNILKIAQQLLRWTGAAEYGDFMERASVNGILGTQRGLLPGEMLYMLPLGAGVSKAGKQHWRDSGWGTPFESFWCCYGTLIESFAKLGDGVFFQPKSVPSESSSQSVPQLYIMQFVSSELIWHAAGLKLHLRVHTPEPLVQPPRPLYEIIVSFETLAGAASSPR
;
A
#
# COMPACT_ATOMS: atom_id res chain seq x y z
N MET A 1 21.00 12.63 35.26
CA MET A 1 20.55 13.25 33.99
C MET A 1 19.14 12.75 33.70
N HIS A 2 18.18 13.41 34.32
CA HIS A 2 16.73 13.17 34.26
C HIS A 2 16.13 14.49 33.77
N LEU A 3 16.32 14.79 32.49
CA LEU A 3 15.82 16.03 31.90
C LEU A 3 15.21 15.71 30.54
N LEU A 4 13.94 16.09 30.42
CA LEU A 4 13.08 16.09 29.23
C LEU A 4 12.49 14.72 28.84
N GLY A 5 11.35 14.39 29.47
CA GLY A 5 10.34 13.52 28.88
C GLY A 5 9.73 14.18 27.64
N GLY A 6 10.52 14.23 26.56
CA GLY A 6 10.02 14.57 25.23
C GLY A 6 8.98 13.52 24.85
N ALA A 7 7.85 13.96 24.32
CA ALA A 7 6.88 13.07 23.70
C ALA A 7 7.64 12.13 22.77
N VAL A 8 7.60 10.83 23.06
CA VAL A 8 8.22 9.85 22.18
C VAL A 8 7.54 10.05 20.82
N VAL A 9 8.33 10.37 19.79
CA VAL A 9 7.79 10.59 18.45
C VAL A 9 7.40 9.22 17.92
N ASN A 10 6.10 8.97 17.91
CA ASN A 10 5.51 7.66 17.66
C ASN A 10 4.50 7.77 16.52
N GLN A 11 4.30 6.67 15.83
CA GLN A 11 3.17 6.48 14.95
C GLN A 11 2.35 5.29 15.46
N GLU A 12 1.11 5.55 15.86
CA GLU A 12 0.17 4.49 16.23
C GLU A 12 -0.39 3.82 14.96
N SER A 13 -0.35 2.49 14.91
CA SER A 13 -0.80 1.69 13.74
C SER A 13 -2.26 1.95 13.36
N CYS A 14 -3.15 2.12 14.35
CA CYS A 14 -4.57 2.41 14.13
C CYS A 14 -4.80 3.78 13.48
N THR A 15 -4.04 4.80 13.88
CA THR A 15 -4.13 6.13 13.27
C THR A 15 -3.69 6.07 11.81
N GLN A 16 -2.54 5.45 11.54
CA GLN A 16 -2.00 5.34 10.18
C GLN A 16 -2.96 4.62 9.22
N TYR A 17 -3.50 3.49 9.65
CA TYR A 17 -4.49 2.74 8.88
C TYR A 17 -5.77 3.56 8.61
N ASN A 18 -6.27 4.31 9.59
CA ASN A 18 -7.50 5.10 9.38
C ASN A 18 -7.25 6.29 8.45
N ILE A 19 -6.08 6.93 8.52
CA ILE A 19 -5.70 7.98 7.56
C ILE A 19 -5.54 7.40 6.15
N LEU A 20 -5.01 6.18 5.99
CA LEU A 20 -4.97 5.48 4.70
C LEU A 20 -6.36 5.29 4.08
N LYS A 21 -7.37 4.91 4.89
CA LYS A 21 -8.76 4.81 4.41
C LYS A 21 -9.29 6.15 3.93
N ILE A 22 -9.02 7.23 4.65
CA ILE A 22 -9.44 8.58 4.28
C ILE A 22 -8.76 8.99 2.97
N ALA A 23 -7.45 8.78 2.83
CA ALA A 23 -6.71 9.07 1.61
C ALA A 23 -7.26 8.31 0.40
N GLN A 24 -7.65 7.04 0.59
CA GLN A 24 -8.28 6.25 -0.47
C GLN A 24 -9.63 6.84 -0.91
N GLN A 25 -10.46 7.34 0.01
CA GLN A 25 -11.71 8.02 -0.33
C GLN A 25 -11.45 9.35 -1.04
N LEU A 26 -10.46 10.12 -0.59
CA LEU A 26 -10.06 11.37 -1.22
C LEU A 26 -9.55 11.13 -2.65
N LEU A 27 -8.74 10.11 -2.88
CA LEU A 27 -8.32 9.71 -4.24
C LEU A 27 -9.54 9.37 -5.10
N ARG A 28 -10.49 8.58 -4.57
CA ARG A 28 -11.72 8.20 -5.29
C ARG A 28 -12.60 9.40 -5.66
N TRP A 29 -12.64 10.43 -4.81
CA TRP A 29 -13.47 11.62 -5.05
C TRP A 29 -12.81 12.66 -5.94
N THR A 30 -11.51 12.89 -5.74
CA THR A 30 -10.80 14.00 -6.39
C THR A 30 -10.01 13.56 -7.62
N GLY A 31 -9.58 12.31 -7.67
CA GLY A 31 -8.60 11.82 -8.66
C GLY A 31 -7.20 12.41 -8.50
N ALA A 32 -6.91 13.13 -7.41
CA ALA A 32 -5.62 13.80 -7.23
C ALA A 32 -4.52 12.79 -6.87
N ALA A 33 -3.44 12.78 -7.65
CA ALA A 33 -2.34 11.82 -7.52
C ALA A 33 -1.59 11.91 -6.18
N GLU A 34 -1.60 13.08 -5.53
CA GLU A 34 -0.97 13.30 -4.22
C GLU A 34 -1.47 12.34 -3.12
N TYR A 35 -2.73 11.90 -3.22
CA TYR A 35 -3.27 10.90 -2.30
C TYR A 35 -2.68 9.52 -2.57
N GLY A 36 -2.36 9.18 -3.83
CA GLY A 36 -1.60 7.99 -4.20
C GLY A 36 -0.20 8.00 -3.60
N ASP A 37 0.53 9.11 -3.76
CA ASP A 37 1.88 9.30 -3.21
C ASP A 37 1.89 9.19 -1.68
N PHE A 38 0.88 9.77 -1.03
CA PHE A 38 0.70 9.63 0.41
C PHE A 38 0.45 8.17 0.80
N MET A 39 -0.48 7.47 0.12
CA MET A 39 -0.83 6.08 0.44
C MET A 39 0.35 5.13 0.29
N GLU A 40 1.17 5.28 -0.77
CA GLU A 40 2.37 4.49 -0.96
C GLU A 40 3.34 4.69 0.22
N ARG A 41 3.72 5.93 0.50
CA ARG A 41 4.64 6.27 1.60
C ARG A 41 4.11 5.80 2.95
N ALA A 42 2.81 5.96 3.19
CA ALA A 42 2.16 5.58 4.44
C ALA A 42 2.10 4.06 4.61
N SER A 43 1.88 3.31 3.54
CA SER A 43 1.84 1.84 3.57
C SER A 43 3.25 1.25 3.69
N VAL A 44 4.17 1.67 2.83
CA VAL A 44 5.54 1.13 2.79
C VAL A 44 6.29 1.43 4.10
N ASN A 45 6.23 2.67 4.60
CA ASN A 45 6.99 3.05 5.78
C ASN A 45 6.22 2.84 7.09
N GLY A 46 4.89 3.01 7.08
CA GLY A 46 4.06 3.01 8.30
C GLY A 46 3.29 1.72 8.56
N ILE A 47 3.14 0.83 7.57
CA ILE A 47 2.43 -0.46 7.75
C ILE A 47 3.39 -1.64 7.59
N LEU A 48 4.16 -1.73 6.51
CA LEU A 48 5.01 -2.91 6.27
C LEU A 48 6.05 -3.11 7.39
N GLY A 49 6.54 -2.03 7.98
CA GLY A 49 7.51 -2.06 9.06
C GLY A 49 6.94 -2.42 10.45
N THR A 50 5.64 -2.70 10.57
CA THR A 50 4.98 -2.98 11.86
C THR A 50 4.77 -4.47 12.12
N GLN A 51 5.10 -5.36 11.18
CA GLN A 51 5.18 -6.81 11.43
C GLN A 51 6.64 -7.25 11.49
N ARG A 52 6.96 -8.13 12.44
CA ARG A 52 8.30 -8.69 12.58
C ARG A 52 8.44 -9.98 11.81
N GLY A 53 9.48 -10.06 10.98
CA GLY A 53 9.81 -11.28 10.25
C GLY A 53 8.77 -11.66 9.20
N LEU A 54 8.84 -12.90 8.74
CA LEU A 54 8.00 -13.42 7.66
C LEU A 54 6.72 -14.10 8.16
N LEU A 55 6.64 -14.41 9.46
CA LEU A 55 5.49 -15.05 10.07
C LEU A 55 4.54 -14.00 10.67
N PRO A 56 3.22 -14.22 10.60
CA PRO A 56 2.25 -13.29 11.16
C PRO A 56 2.23 -13.34 12.70
N GLY A 57 1.77 -12.26 13.32
CA GLY A 57 1.39 -12.24 14.74
C GLY A 57 2.35 -11.51 15.69
N GLU A 58 3.57 -11.18 15.26
CA GLU A 58 4.44 -10.26 16.01
C GLU A 58 4.31 -8.85 15.41
N MET A 59 3.51 -8.00 16.05
CA MET A 59 3.12 -6.69 15.50
C MET A 59 3.39 -5.53 16.47
N LEU A 60 3.59 -4.33 15.92
CA LEU A 60 3.76 -3.09 16.70
C LEU A 60 2.46 -2.31 16.85
N TYR A 61 2.21 -1.87 18.09
CA TYR A 61 1.20 -0.84 18.36
C TYR A 61 1.73 0.55 17.99
N MET A 62 2.88 0.91 18.56
CA MET A 62 3.60 2.15 18.30
C MET A 62 4.84 1.85 17.46
N LEU A 63 4.91 2.40 16.24
CA LEU A 63 6.14 2.47 15.47
C LEU A 63 6.96 3.65 15.97
N PRO A 64 8.14 3.42 16.58
CA PRO A 64 8.92 4.51 17.14
C PRO A 64 9.73 5.21 16.03
N LEU A 65 9.70 6.54 15.99
CA LEU A 65 10.32 7.38 14.96
C LEU A 65 11.46 8.25 15.49
N GLY A 66 11.66 8.29 16.81
CA GLY A 66 12.74 9.05 17.44
C GLY A 66 14.14 8.55 17.06
N ALA A 67 15.16 9.41 17.18
CA ALA A 67 16.54 8.97 16.99
C ALA A 67 16.99 8.05 18.16
N GLY A 68 17.64 6.93 17.85
CA GLY A 68 18.18 6.02 18.87
C GLY A 68 17.15 5.17 19.62
N VAL A 69 15.88 5.19 19.19
CA VAL A 69 14.81 4.35 19.76
C VAL A 69 14.77 2.98 19.10
N SER A 70 14.33 1.96 19.83
CA SER A 70 14.25 0.58 19.35
C SER A 70 12.80 0.09 19.24
N LYS A 71 12.52 -0.69 18.19
CA LYS A 71 11.29 -1.48 18.06
C LYS A 71 11.21 -2.64 19.08
N ALA A 72 12.33 -2.97 19.72
CA ALA A 72 12.46 -4.02 20.74
C ALA A 72 12.55 -3.46 22.17
N GLY A 73 11.79 -2.41 22.47
CA GLY A 73 11.60 -1.91 23.84
C GLY A 73 10.55 -2.72 24.60
N LYS A 74 9.81 -2.07 25.51
CA LYS A 74 8.85 -2.76 26.38
C LYS A 74 7.63 -3.23 25.61
N GLN A 75 7.23 -4.48 25.81
CA GLN A 75 6.03 -5.06 25.23
C GLN A 75 4.78 -4.52 25.95
N HIS A 76 4.37 -3.31 25.60
CA HIS A 76 3.19 -2.66 26.14
C HIS A 76 2.66 -1.65 25.12
N TRP A 77 1.33 -1.47 25.04
CA TRP A 77 0.69 -0.64 24.00
C TRP A 77 1.11 0.85 24.02
N ARG A 78 1.62 1.34 25.15
CA ARG A 78 2.14 2.72 25.30
C ARG A 78 3.61 2.87 24.92
N ASP A 79 4.31 1.75 24.74
CA ASP A 79 5.75 1.69 24.53
C ASP A 79 6.07 1.05 23.17
N SER A 80 7.33 1.13 22.75
CA SER A 80 7.78 0.51 21.51
C SER A 80 8.25 -0.92 21.77
N GLY A 81 7.41 -1.92 21.54
CA GLY A 81 7.76 -3.33 21.68
C GLY A 81 6.88 -4.23 20.82
N TRP A 82 7.48 -5.28 20.27
CA TRP A 82 6.75 -6.31 19.53
C TRP A 82 5.76 -7.03 20.43
N GLY A 83 4.51 -7.12 20.01
CA GLY A 83 3.55 -8.04 20.62
C GLY A 83 3.86 -9.50 20.27
N THR A 84 3.09 -10.41 20.85
CA THR A 84 3.15 -11.85 20.61
C THR A 84 1.91 -12.33 19.84
N PRO A 85 2.01 -13.43 19.06
CA PRO A 85 0.89 -13.91 18.24
C PRO A 85 -0.38 -14.26 19.01
N PHE A 86 -0.26 -14.70 20.27
CA PHE A 86 -1.36 -15.29 21.03
C PHE A 86 -1.65 -14.62 22.37
N GLU A 87 -0.88 -13.61 22.78
CA GLU A 87 -1.05 -12.97 24.09
C GLU A 87 -1.16 -11.44 24.01
N SER A 88 -0.98 -10.86 22.83
CA SER A 88 -1.12 -9.42 22.61
C SER A 88 -2.42 -9.11 21.85
N PHE A 89 -3.41 -8.61 22.58
CA PHE A 89 -4.77 -8.34 22.06
C PHE A 89 -5.10 -6.85 22.01
N TRP A 90 -4.17 -6.05 21.50
CA TRP A 90 -4.38 -4.61 21.35
C TRP A 90 -5.12 -4.30 20.04
N CYS A 91 -5.74 -3.13 19.93
CA CYS A 91 -6.50 -2.75 18.73
C CYS A 91 -5.66 -2.73 17.44
N CYS A 92 -4.35 -2.56 17.53
CA CYS A 92 -3.44 -2.63 16.39
C CYS A 92 -3.44 -4.00 15.71
N TYR A 93 -3.71 -5.10 16.43
CA TYR A 93 -3.72 -6.44 15.82
C TYR A 93 -4.83 -6.57 14.79
N GLY A 94 -6.06 -6.19 15.12
CA GLY A 94 -7.17 -6.20 14.17
C GLY A 94 -6.89 -5.27 12.97
N THR A 95 -6.35 -4.09 13.25
CA THR A 95 -5.97 -3.11 12.23
C THR A 95 -4.91 -3.64 11.25
N LEU A 96 -3.83 -4.21 11.77
CA LEU A 96 -2.71 -4.65 10.97
C LEU A 96 -3.03 -5.93 10.22
N ILE A 97 -3.79 -6.86 10.81
CA ILE A 97 -4.32 -8.03 10.09
C ILE A 97 -5.11 -7.57 8.86
N GLU A 98 -6.02 -6.61 9.01
CA GLU A 98 -6.77 -6.08 7.87
C GLU A 98 -5.85 -5.37 6.86
N SER A 99 -4.87 -4.60 7.34
CA SER A 99 -3.90 -3.90 6.49
C SER A 99 -3.09 -4.87 5.62
N PHE A 100 -2.56 -5.94 6.22
CA PHE A 100 -1.79 -6.96 5.52
C PHE A 100 -2.66 -7.81 4.59
N ALA A 101 -3.95 -8.01 4.91
CA ALA A 101 -4.89 -8.70 4.03
C ALA A 101 -5.21 -7.91 2.75
N LYS A 102 -5.00 -6.59 2.74
CA LYS A 102 -5.39 -5.70 1.62
C LYS A 102 -4.25 -4.93 0.97
N LEU A 103 -3.02 -5.46 1.02
CA LEU A 103 -1.85 -4.81 0.41
C LEU A 103 -2.02 -4.53 -1.09
N GLY A 104 -2.87 -5.29 -1.80
CA GLY A 104 -3.15 -5.08 -3.22
C GLY A 104 -4.14 -3.95 -3.56
N ASP A 105 -4.89 -3.43 -2.59
CA ASP A 105 -6.00 -2.48 -2.83
C ASP A 105 -5.54 -1.12 -3.39
N GLY A 106 -4.26 -0.79 -3.24
CA GLY A 106 -3.67 0.47 -3.68
C GLY A 106 -2.99 0.42 -5.05
N VAL A 107 -2.92 -0.75 -5.70
CA VAL A 107 -2.11 -0.91 -6.92
C VAL A 107 -2.78 -0.31 -8.15
N PHE A 108 -4.07 -0.63 -8.34
CA PHE A 108 -4.83 -0.20 -9.51
C PHE A 108 -5.99 0.70 -9.09
N PHE A 109 -6.17 1.81 -9.79
CA PHE A 109 -7.24 2.75 -9.53
C PHE A 109 -8.04 3.04 -10.80
N GLN A 110 -9.34 2.81 -10.75
CA GLN A 110 -10.26 3.14 -11.84
C GLN A 110 -11.01 4.44 -11.49
N PRO A 111 -10.86 5.51 -12.27
CA PRO A 111 -11.63 6.73 -12.04
C PRO A 111 -13.11 6.50 -12.36
N LYS A 112 -13.98 7.33 -11.80
CA LYS A 112 -15.34 7.47 -12.33
C LYS A 112 -15.23 7.94 -13.78
N SER A 113 -16.01 7.32 -14.68
CA SER A 113 -16.00 7.59 -16.11
C SER A 113 -15.99 9.09 -16.40
N VAL A 114 -14.93 9.59 -17.01
CA VAL A 114 -14.88 10.96 -17.52
C VAL A 114 -15.74 11.00 -18.78
N PRO A 115 -16.76 11.87 -18.88
CA PRO A 115 -17.50 12.05 -20.12
C PRO A 115 -16.52 12.48 -21.22
N SER A 116 -16.37 11.67 -22.27
CA SER A 116 -15.68 12.09 -23.49
C SER A 116 -16.59 13.08 -24.20
N GLU A 117 -16.16 14.33 -24.34
CA GLU A 117 -16.91 15.37 -25.07
C GLU A 117 -17.04 15.07 -26.58
N SER A 118 -16.35 14.04 -27.10
CA SER A 118 -16.26 13.80 -28.54
C SER A 118 -16.56 12.37 -29.01
N SER A 119 -16.97 11.43 -28.14
CA SER A 119 -17.28 10.06 -28.57
C SER A 119 -18.45 9.43 -27.83
N SER A 120 -19.40 8.89 -28.57
CA SER A 120 -20.55 8.09 -28.09
C SER A 120 -20.15 6.78 -27.40
N GLN A 121 -18.85 6.51 -27.27
CA GLN A 121 -18.29 5.31 -26.67
C GLN A 121 -17.29 5.72 -25.59
N SER A 122 -17.63 5.45 -24.33
CA SER A 122 -16.78 5.66 -23.16
C SER A 122 -15.71 4.56 -23.11
N VAL A 123 -14.44 4.93 -23.25
CA VAL A 123 -13.32 3.99 -23.07
C VAL A 123 -13.02 3.89 -21.56
N PRO A 124 -12.96 2.68 -20.98
CA PRO A 124 -12.61 2.53 -19.57
C PRO A 124 -11.16 2.97 -19.33
N GLN A 125 -10.92 3.72 -18.25
CA GLN A 125 -9.59 4.19 -17.86
C GLN A 125 -9.10 3.42 -16.63
N LEU A 126 -7.80 3.22 -16.53
CA LEU A 126 -7.14 2.57 -15.40
C LEU A 126 -5.82 3.28 -15.11
N TYR A 127 -5.59 3.61 -13.84
CA TYR A 127 -4.33 4.13 -13.36
C TYR A 127 -3.59 3.06 -12.56
N ILE A 128 -2.27 2.97 -12.78
CA ILE A 128 -1.36 2.19 -11.95
C ILE A 128 -0.76 3.15 -10.92
N MET A 129 -1.12 2.97 -9.65
CA MET A 129 -0.74 3.89 -8.58
C MET A 129 0.46 3.39 -7.76
N GLN A 130 0.71 2.07 -7.75
CA GLN A 130 1.87 1.49 -7.08
C GLN A 130 2.59 0.54 -8.02
N PHE A 131 3.92 0.58 -8.00
CA PHE A 131 4.75 -0.33 -8.78
C PHE A 131 5.06 -1.60 -7.99
N VAL A 132 4.02 -2.41 -7.79
CA VAL A 132 4.10 -3.73 -7.16
C VAL A 132 3.68 -4.79 -8.17
N SER A 133 4.52 -5.82 -8.34
CA SER A 133 4.20 -6.95 -9.23
C SER A 133 2.86 -7.57 -8.86
N SER A 134 1.93 -7.59 -9.81
CA SER A 134 0.52 -7.90 -9.55
C SER A 134 -0.23 -8.24 -10.84
N GLU A 135 -1.42 -8.81 -10.70
CA GLU A 135 -2.32 -9.09 -11.82
C GLU A 135 -3.69 -8.48 -11.53
N LEU A 136 -4.32 -7.93 -12.57
CA LEU A 136 -5.68 -7.39 -12.50
C LEU A 136 -6.55 -8.05 -13.57
N ILE A 137 -7.68 -8.62 -13.16
CA ILE A 137 -8.74 -9.02 -14.07
C ILE A 137 -9.64 -7.79 -14.30
N TRP A 138 -9.48 -7.14 -15.45
CA TRP A 138 -10.17 -5.90 -15.80
C TRP A 138 -11.37 -6.15 -16.69
N HIS A 139 -12.48 -6.57 -16.07
CA HIS A 139 -13.72 -6.90 -16.76
C HIS A 139 -14.27 -5.78 -17.64
N ALA A 140 -14.16 -4.52 -17.20
CA ALA A 140 -14.67 -3.36 -17.95
C ALA A 140 -13.99 -3.20 -19.32
N ALA A 141 -12.75 -3.66 -19.47
CA ALA A 141 -12.02 -3.66 -20.73
C ALA A 141 -11.96 -5.04 -21.41
N GLY A 142 -12.46 -6.11 -20.77
CA GLY A 142 -12.32 -7.48 -21.27
C GLY A 142 -10.87 -8.00 -21.26
N LEU A 143 -10.02 -7.45 -20.40
CA LEU A 143 -8.58 -7.73 -20.37
C LEU A 143 -8.14 -8.29 -19.01
N LYS A 144 -7.08 -9.07 -19.01
CA LYS A 144 -6.23 -9.34 -17.85
C LYS A 144 -4.93 -8.55 -18.03
N LEU A 145 -4.55 -7.78 -17.02
CA LEU A 145 -3.30 -7.02 -16.98
C LEU A 145 -2.30 -7.73 -16.07
N HIS A 146 -1.06 -7.88 -16.54
CA HIS A 146 0.07 -8.34 -15.73
C HIS A 146 1.07 -7.19 -15.57
N LEU A 147 1.31 -6.79 -14.33
CA LEU A 147 2.30 -5.81 -13.94
C LEU A 147 3.51 -6.56 -13.35
N ARG A 148 4.67 -6.45 -13.99
CA ARG A 148 5.93 -7.01 -13.48
C ARG A 148 6.90 -5.88 -13.19
N VAL A 149 7.38 -5.83 -11.97
CA VAL A 149 8.31 -4.81 -11.49
C VAL A 149 9.60 -5.50 -11.06
N HIS A 150 10.68 -5.19 -11.75
CA HIS A 150 12.01 -5.67 -11.44
C HIS A 150 12.81 -4.54 -10.77
N THR A 151 13.35 -4.83 -9.60
CA THR A 151 14.35 -3.99 -8.94
C THR A 151 15.72 -4.56 -9.28
N PRO A 152 16.56 -3.85 -10.04
CA PRO A 152 17.93 -4.29 -10.27
C PRO A 152 18.70 -4.28 -8.94
N GLU A 153 19.65 -5.22 -8.78
CA GLU A 153 20.53 -5.31 -7.61
C GLU A 153 21.21 -3.97 -7.29
N PRO A 154 21.52 -3.70 -6.01
CA PRO A 154 22.04 -2.40 -5.60
C PRO A 154 23.39 -2.08 -6.25
N LEU A 155 23.37 -0.98 -7.02
CA LEU A 155 24.45 -0.04 -7.36
C LEU A 155 25.88 -0.59 -7.40
N VAL A 156 26.28 -1.15 -8.55
CA VAL A 156 27.71 -1.19 -8.92
C VAL A 156 28.06 -0.06 -9.88
N GLN A 157 27.18 0.39 -10.80
CA GLN A 157 27.45 1.53 -11.69
C GLN A 157 26.16 2.22 -12.21
N PRO A 158 26.07 3.57 -12.20
CA PRO A 158 25.04 4.33 -12.91
C PRO A 158 25.33 4.43 -14.43
N PRO A 159 24.31 4.71 -15.30
CA PRO A 159 22.90 4.96 -14.98
C PRO A 159 22.02 3.79 -15.43
N ARG A 160 21.46 3.01 -14.49
CA ARG A 160 20.36 2.08 -14.77
C ARG A 160 19.08 2.59 -14.11
N PRO A 161 17.90 2.33 -14.71
CA PRO A 161 16.63 2.70 -14.10
C PRO A 161 16.45 2.01 -12.75
N LEU A 162 15.88 2.72 -11.77
CA LEU A 162 15.61 2.20 -10.42
C LEU A 162 14.60 1.04 -10.41
N TYR A 163 13.74 1.00 -11.42
CA TYR A 163 12.76 -0.04 -11.65
C TYR A 163 12.65 -0.31 -13.15
N GLU A 164 12.56 -1.58 -13.55
CA GLU A 164 12.04 -1.97 -14.86
C GLU A 164 10.59 -2.43 -14.69
N ILE A 165 9.66 -1.73 -15.35
CA ILE A 165 8.23 -1.98 -15.26
C ILE A 165 7.75 -2.53 -16.60
N ILE A 166 7.25 -3.76 -16.58
CA ILE A 166 6.68 -4.44 -17.75
C ILE A 166 5.18 -4.58 -17.51
N VAL A 167 4.40 -4.03 -18.44
CA VAL A 167 2.94 -4.17 -18.46
C VAL A 167 2.56 -4.99 -19.68
N SER A 168 1.94 -6.15 -19.47
CA SER A 168 1.39 -6.98 -20.54
C SER A 168 -0.08 -7.26 -20.33
N PHE A 169 -0.76 -7.63 -21.41
CA PHE A 169 -2.21 -7.82 -21.44
C PHE A 169 -2.57 -9.13 -22.12
N GLU A 170 -3.62 -9.76 -21.62
CA GLU A 170 -4.25 -10.94 -22.22
C GLU A 170 -5.75 -10.66 -22.36
N THR A 171 -6.37 -11.10 -23.45
CA THR A 171 -7.83 -11.03 -23.60
C THR A 171 -8.49 -12.08 -22.73
N LEU A 172 -9.55 -11.72 -22.02
CA LEU A 172 -10.33 -12.70 -21.25
C LEU A 172 -11.04 -13.68 -22.20
N ALA A 173 -10.95 -14.98 -21.92
CA ALA A 173 -11.65 -16.00 -22.70
C ALA A 173 -13.16 -15.71 -22.74
N GLY A 174 -13.71 -15.55 -23.95
CA GLY A 174 -15.10 -15.12 -24.18
C GLY A 174 -15.26 -13.70 -24.75
N ALA A 175 -14.20 -12.89 -24.80
CA ALA A 175 -14.21 -11.58 -25.48
C ALA A 175 -13.98 -11.67 -27.01
N ALA A 176 -13.65 -12.86 -27.53
CA ALA A 176 -13.54 -13.11 -28.95
C ALA A 176 -14.93 -13.41 -29.56
N SER A 177 -15.30 -12.61 -30.56
CA SER A 177 -16.46 -12.71 -31.47
C SER A 177 -17.80 -12.08 -31.03
N SER A 178 -17.90 -10.76 -31.23
CA SER A 178 -19.08 -10.20 -31.90
C SER A 178 -18.56 -9.56 -33.21
N PRO A 179 -18.90 -10.12 -34.38
CA PRO A 179 -18.62 -9.43 -35.64
C PRO A 179 -19.52 -8.19 -35.71
N ARG A 180 -18.92 -7.02 -35.87
CA ARG A 180 -19.60 -5.86 -36.47
C ARG A 180 -19.47 -5.94 -37.97
#